data_AF-A0A261FL64-F1
#
_entry.id   AF-A0A261FL64-F1
#
_cell.length_a   1.000
_cell.length_b   1.000
_cell.length_c   1.000
_cell.angle_alpha   90.00
_cell.angle_beta   90.00
_cell.angle_gamma   90.00
#
_symmetry.space_group_name_H-M   'P 1'
#
loop_
_entity.id
_entity.type
_entity.pdbx_description
1 polymer ?
#
loop_
_entity_poly.entity_id
_entity_poly.type
_entity_poly.pdbx_seq_one_letter_code
_entity_poly.pdbx_strand_id
1 'polypeptide(L)'
;MENALQTVSGMVSELWDWTVHLNGGLQIALALVSCVLAGVCAIVGRRMQQPSMMETTGGTAMKTVIAIVAYVLGVVFTLVMLFAIAAVFAPLLGFAQL
;
A
#
# COMPACT_ATOMS: atom_id res chain seq x y z
N MET A 1 9.18 -7.67 -23.41
CA MET A 1 8.42 -7.53 -22.14
C MET A 1 9.15 -8.22 -20.99
N GLU A 2 10.05 -9.18 -21.25
CA GLU A 2 10.81 -9.87 -20.21
C GLU A 2 11.77 -8.97 -19.41
N ASN A 3 12.43 -7.98 -20.02
CA ASN A 3 13.38 -7.11 -19.29
C ASN A 3 12.71 -6.32 -18.16
N ALA A 4 11.51 -5.77 -18.39
CA ALA A 4 10.78 -5.02 -17.37
C ALA A 4 10.34 -5.92 -16.21
N LEU A 5 9.90 -7.15 -16.51
CA LEU A 5 9.53 -8.13 -15.50
C LEU A 5 10.72 -8.58 -14.66
N GLN A 6 11.89 -8.77 -15.27
CA GLN A 6 13.12 -9.14 -14.57
C GLN A 6 13.61 -8.01 -13.64
N THR A 7 13.53 -6.76 -14.08
CA THR A 7 13.87 -5.61 -13.22
C THR A 7 12.91 -5.52 -12.04
N VAL A 8 11.60 -5.65 -12.27
CA VAL A 8 10.60 -5.61 -11.20
C VAL A 8 10.75 -6.79 -10.24
N SER A 9 11.02 -8.00 -10.74
CA SER A 9 11.25 -9.16 -9.88
C SER A 9 12.50 -9.00 -9.03
N GLY A 10 13.58 -8.46 -9.59
CA GLY A 10 14.82 -8.18 -8.84
C GLY A 10 14.59 -7.19 -7.70
N MET A 11 13.92 -6.07 -7.98
CA MET A 11 13.58 -5.07 -6.95
C MET A 11 12.66 -5.64 -5.87
N VAL A 12 11.69 -6.48 -6.24
CA VAL A 12 10.79 -7.16 -5.29
C VAL A 12 11.54 -8.14 -4.41
N SER A 13 12.51 -8.89 -4.97
CA SER A 13 13.34 -9.83 -4.21
C SER A 13 14.26 -9.13 -3.21
N GLU A 14 14.90 -8.02 -3.60
CA GLU A 14 15.72 -7.21 -2.68
C GLU A 14 14.88 -6.58 -1.57
N LEU A 15 13.71 -6.04 -1.91
CA LEU A 15 12.77 -5.50 -0.92
C LEU A 15 12.27 -6.58 0.05
N TRP A 16 12.04 -7.79 -0.45
CA TRP A 16 11.66 -8.94 0.37
C TRP A 16 12.75 -9.32 1.35
N ASP A 17 13.98 -9.51 0.88
CA ASP A 17 15.10 -9.92 1.72
C ASP A 17 15.40 -8.87 2.80
N TRP A 18 15.35 -7.59 2.43
CA TRP A 18 15.44 -6.48 3.38
C TRP A 18 14.32 -6.53 4.42
N THR A 19 13.07 -6.70 3.97
CA THR A 19 11.90 -6.71 4.88
C THR A 19 11.99 -7.88 5.86
N VAL A 20 12.38 -9.06 5.41
CA VAL A 20 12.48 -10.28 6.23
C VAL A 20 13.57 -10.18 7.31
N HIS A 21 14.68 -9.50 7.02
CA HIS A 21 15.78 -9.28 7.98
C HIS A 21 15.52 -8.15 8.99
N LEU A 22 14.43 -7.38 8.87
CA LEU A 22 14.06 -6.41 9.89
C LEU A 22 13.66 -7.10 11.20
N ASN A 23 14.06 -6.51 12.33
CA ASN A 23 13.61 -6.93 13.67
C ASN A 23 12.07 -7.05 13.69
N GLY A 24 11.54 -8.20 14.13
CA GLY A 24 10.11 -8.53 14.01
C GLY A 24 9.16 -7.48 14.59
N GLY A 25 9.58 -6.76 15.64
CA GLY A 25 8.80 -5.63 16.18
C GLY A 25 8.64 -4.46 15.21
N LEU A 26 9.66 -4.18 14.39
CA LEU A 26 9.64 -3.13 13.37
C LEU A 26 8.80 -3.53 12.15
N GLN A 27 8.81 -4.81 11.75
CA GLN A 27 7.92 -5.32 10.69
C GLN A 27 6.44 -5.15 11.06
N ILE A 28 6.08 -5.47 12.30
CA ILE A 28 4.70 -5.29 12.80
C ILE A 28 4.32 -3.82 12.81
N ALA A 29 5.21 -2.93 13.25
CA ALA A 29 4.98 -1.50 13.22
C ALA A 29 4.74 -0.98 11.77
N LEU A 30 5.54 -1.44 10.80
CA LEU A 30 5.34 -1.10 9.38
C LEU A 30 4.01 -1.63 8.82
N ALA A 31 3.61 -2.85 9.19
CA ALA A 31 2.32 -3.42 8.81
C ALA A 31 1.14 -2.63 9.39
N LEU A 32 1.24 -2.19 10.65
CA LEU A 32 0.21 -1.38 11.29
C LEU A 32 0.12 0.03 10.68
N VAL A 33 1.25 0.68 10.41
CA VAL A 33 1.29 2.01 9.78
C VAL A 33 0.70 1.96 8.37
N SER A 34 1.07 0.96 7.57
CA SER A 34 0.51 0.77 6.23
C SER A 34 -1.00 0.48 6.26
N CYS A 35 -1.48 -0.31 7.23
CA CYS A 35 -2.90 -0.55 7.46
C CYS A 35 -3.67 0.75 7.78
N VAL A 36 -3.14 1.57 8.70
CA VAL A 36 -3.75 2.87 9.05
C VAL A 36 -3.79 3.79 7.83
N LEU A 37 -2.71 3.88 7.06
CA LEU A 37 -2.63 4.71 5.86
C LEU A 37 -3.60 4.23 4.76
N ALA A 38 -3.73 2.92 4.56
CA ALA A 38 -4.74 2.34 3.66
C ALA A 38 -6.16 2.69 4.11
N GLY A 39 -6.44 2.60 5.42
CA GLY A 39 -7.72 2.99 6.01
C GLY A 39 -8.03 4.48 5.81
N VAL A 40 -7.05 5.37 6.03
CA VAL A 40 -7.18 6.81 5.78
C VAL A 40 -7.48 7.07 4.30
N CYS A 41 -6.77 6.41 3.37
CA CYS A 41 -7.04 6.54 1.93
C CYS A 41 -8.46 6.11 1.57
N ALA A 42 -8.97 5.02 2.15
CA ALA A 42 -10.35 4.57 1.95
C ALA A 42 -11.39 5.56 2.49
N ILE A 43 -11.13 6.15 3.66
CA ILE A 43 -12.01 7.18 4.24
C ILE A 43 -12.01 8.43 3.36
N VAL A 44 -10.85 8.91 2.91
CA VAL A 44 -10.73 10.07 2.01
C VAL A 44 -11.48 9.81 0.70
N GLY A 45 -11.33 8.63 0.11
CA GLY A 45 -12.08 8.24 -1.09
C GLY A 45 -13.60 8.29 -0.88
N ARG A 46 -14.09 7.75 0.23
CA ARG A 46 -15.54 7.80 0.58
C ARG A 46 -16.03 9.22 0.86
N ARG A 47 -15.21 10.07 1.50
CA ARG A 47 -15.57 11.48 1.77
C ARG A 47 -15.66 12.30 0.51
N MET A 48 -14.78 12.06 -0.47
CA MET A 48 -14.81 12.77 -1.75
C MET A 48 -15.98 12.35 -2.65
N GLN A 49 -16.46 11.12 -2.53
CA GLN A 49 -17.65 10.63 -3.23
C GLN A 49 -18.98 11.13 -2.64
N GLN A 50 -18.98 11.84 -1.50
CA GLN A 50 -20.21 12.44 -0.99
C GLN A 50 -20.64 13.60 -1.92
N PRO A 51 -21.87 13.57 -2.47
CA PRO A 51 -22.37 14.62 -3.32
C PRO A 51 -22.58 15.88 -2.48
N SER A 52 -21.70 16.87 -2.63
CA SER A 52 -21.91 18.20 -2.09
C SER A 52 -22.90 18.93 -2.98
N MET A 53 -24.01 19.43 -2.44
CA MET A 53 -25.16 20.00 -3.17
C MET A 53 -24.86 21.33 -3.89
N MET A 54 -23.59 21.65 -4.10
CA MET A 54 -23.10 22.91 -4.64
C MET A 54 -21.81 22.66 -5.44
N GLU A 55 -21.88 21.77 -6.43
CA GLU A 55 -20.76 21.58 -7.37
C GLU A 55 -20.94 22.52 -8.56
N THR A 56 -20.27 23.67 -8.49
CA THR A 56 -19.92 24.45 -9.69
C THR A 56 -19.08 23.53 -10.59
N THR A 57 -19.32 23.56 -11.90
CA THR A 57 -18.84 22.61 -12.92
C THR A 57 -17.32 22.33 -12.96
N GLY A 58 -16.50 23.09 -12.20
CA GLY A 58 -15.07 22.82 -11.99
C GLY A 58 -14.69 22.03 -10.72
N GLY A 59 -15.58 21.94 -9.72
CA GLY A 59 -15.33 21.23 -8.45
C GLY A 59 -15.40 19.70 -8.58
N THR A 60 -16.25 19.21 -9.48
CA THR A 60 -16.40 17.77 -9.79
C THR A 60 -15.11 17.17 -10.33
N ALA A 61 -14.47 17.81 -11.32
CA ALA A 61 -13.24 17.30 -11.94
C ALA A 61 -12.09 17.19 -10.93
N MET A 62 -11.93 18.19 -10.06
CA MET A 62 -10.88 18.17 -9.03
C MET A 62 -11.14 17.09 -7.97
N LYS A 63 -12.39 16.88 -7.54
CA LYS A 63 -12.75 15.79 -6.62
C LYS A 63 -12.51 14.42 -7.23
N THR A 64 -12.76 14.25 -8.52
CA THR A 64 -12.43 12.99 -9.24
C THR A 64 -10.94 12.72 -9.26
N VAL A 65 -10.10 13.72 -9.59
CA VAL A 65 -8.63 13.57 -9.57
C VAL A 65 -8.14 13.18 -8.17
N ILE A 66 -8.61 13.86 -7.13
CA ILE A 66 -8.22 13.56 -5.75
C ILE A 66 -8.68 12.15 -5.33
N ALA A 67 -9.88 11.72 -5.73
CA ALA A 67 -10.38 10.38 -5.46
C ALA A 67 -9.52 9.31 -6.15
N ILE A 68 -9.09 9.53 -7.40
CA ILE A 68 -8.19 8.63 -8.13
C ILE A 68 -6.83 8.55 -7.42
N VAL A 69 -6.24 9.68 -7.03
CA VAL A 69 -4.95 9.70 -6.31
C VAL A 69 -5.06 8.97 -4.96
N ALA A 70 -6.12 9.23 -4.20
CA ALA A 70 -6.38 8.55 -2.93
C ALA A 70 -6.57 7.04 -3.12
N TYR A 71 -7.23 6.62 -4.20
CA TYR A 71 -7.39 5.21 -4.54
C TYR A 71 -6.04 4.56 -4.88
N VAL A 72 -5.24 5.17 -5.76
CA VAL A 72 -3.92 4.65 -6.14
C VAL A 72 -3.01 4.54 -4.91
N LEU A 73 -2.97 5.57 -4.07
CA LEU A 73 -2.23 5.52 -2.80
C LEU A 73 -2.75 4.41 -1.87
N GLY A 74 -4.07 4.26 -1.74
CA GLY A 74 -4.68 3.19 -0.96
C GLY A 74 -4.31 1.80 -1.46
N VAL A 75 -4.28 1.59 -2.77
CA VAL A 75 -3.82 0.33 -3.39
C VAL A 75 -2.36 0.07 -3.07
N VAL A 76 -1.48 1.07 -3.24
CA VAL A 76 -0.05 0.94 -2.91
C VAL A 76 0.15 0.59 -1.44
N PHE A 77 -0.52 1.28 -0.51
CA PHE A 77 -0.41 0.97 0.92
C PHE A 77 -0.94 -0.42 1.27
N THR A 78 -1.98 -0.88 0.58
CA THR A 78 -2.54 -2.23 0.77
C THR A 78 -1.56 -3.30 0.27
N LEU A 79 -0.88 -3.07 -0.85
CA LEU A 79 0.17 -3.98 -1.34
C LEU A 79 1.34 -4.05 -0.36
N VAL A 80 1.77 -2.91 0.18
CA VAL A 80 2.82 -2.85 1.22
C VAL A 80 2.37 -3.58 2.49
N MET A 81 1.13 -3.41 2.92
CA MET A 81 0.56 -4.11 4.07
C MET A 81 0.58 -5.63 3.86
N LEU A 82 0.17 -6.11 2.68
CA LEU A 82 0.22 -7.54 2.34
C LEU A 82 1.65 -8.08 2.37
N PHE A 83 2.61 -7.32 1.85
CA PHE A 83 4.02 -7.69 1.83
C PHE A 83 4.61 -7.75 3.24
N ALA A 84 4.29 -6.78 4.09
CA ALA A 84 4.71 -6.74 5.48
C ALA A 84 4.10 -7.90 6.29
N ILE A 85 2.83 -8.22 6.07
CA ILE A 85 2.18 -9.39 6.68
C ILE A 85 2.90 -10.67 6.24
N ALA A 86 3.14 -10.83 4.94
CA ALA A 86 3.85 -11.99 4.41
C ALA A 86 5.27 -12.12 5.03
N ALA A 87 5.99 -11.01 5.21
CA ALA A 87 7.29 -11.00 5.86
C ALA A 87 7.22 -11.37 7.36
N VAL A 88 6.20 -10.94 8.09
CA VAL A 88 6.00 -11.34 9.51
C VAL A 88 5.76 -12.85 9.65
N PHE A 89 5.08 -13.46 8.68
CA PHE A 89 4.83 -14.90 8.67
C PHE A 89 5.93 -15.73 8.00
N ALA A 90 6.87 -15.13 7.27
CA ALA A 90 7.95 -15.83 6.57
C ALA A 90 8.89 -16.63 7.51
N PRO A 91 9.28 -16.11 8.71
CA PRO A 91 10.02 -16.90 9.70
C PRO A 91 9.23 -18.10 10.25
N LEU A 92 7.90 -17.99 10.37
CA LEU A 92 7.04 -19.06 10.89
C LEU A 92 6.82 -20.21 9.90
N LEU A 93 6.90 -19.91 8.60
CA LEU A 93 6.76 -20.89 7.51
C LEU A 93 8.11 -21.50 7.07
N GLY A 94 9.22 -21.13 7.72
CA GLY A 94 10.55 -21.66 7.41
C GLY A 94 11.18 -21.09 6.14
N PHE A 95 10.62 -20.03 5.56
CA PHE A 95 11.18 -19.34 4.39
C PHE A 95 12.29 -18.34 4.76
N ALA A 96 12.44 -18.03 6.05
CA ALA A 96 13.47 -17.16 6.58
C ALA A 96 14.10 -17.81 7.82
N GLN A 97 15.40 -18.10 7.77
CA GLN A 97 16.15 -18.43 8.97
C GLN A 97 16.50 -17.11 9.67
N LEU A 98 16.02 -16.97 10.92
CA LEU A 98 16.43 -15.93 11.85
C LEU A 98 17.92 -16.07 12.20
#